data_AF-A0A9D6MVH0-F1
#
_entry.id   AF-A0A9D6MVH0-F1
#
_cell.length_a   1.000
_cell.length_b   1.000
_cell.length_c   1.000
_cell.angle_alpha   90.00
_cell.angle_beta   90.00
_cell.angle_gamma   90.00
#
_symmetry.space_group_name_H-M   'P 1'
#
loop_
_entity.id
_entity.type
_entity.pdbx_description
1 polymer ?
#
loop_
_entity_poly.entity_id
_entity_poly.type
_entity_poly.pdbx_seq_one_letter_code
_entity_poly.pdbx_strand_id
1 'polypeptide(L)'
;MGTRLRSAGNMPKPLVEINGRPMIDYLLEHVSRAGIRDVVLLTGFDAGKIDDYCGNGSKWGLSLRTVAEKAPAGTGGAVLQALDGLHPRFLVLYADTIFDFDIERMTDYHEKFSPDATLFLHPNDHPFDSDLVEADDSDKILKIHPYPHPAGADLPNLVNAAIYIVERASLARLKNVPQKPDFAKHLFPLMLEQGMFLKGYRSPEYVKDAGTPERLEKVGRDLLYGKVAQRSLKNPVPAIFIDRDGTLVEERSHIKTPDELVLLPGVGPALAKLNAGKYRTVLVTNQPVVARGECDERGLKKIHNRLESLLGADGAYLDAIYYCPHHPDKGFPGERPELKIDCECRKPKTGLLERAKTELNIDFPNSWMMGDSTTDVMTAQRAGVKSILVGTGHGGRDGKWQVKPDFERPSLAEAVELISRW
;
A
#
# COMPACT_ATOMS: atom_id res chain seq x y z
N MET A 1 22.92 -9.47 -11.46
CA MET A 1 23.78 -8.27 -11.33
C MET A 1 22.89 -7.15 -10.81
N GLY A 2 23.08 -6.69 -9.57
CA GLY A 2 22.39 -5.50 -9.06
C GLY A 2 23.08 -4.24 -9.59
N THR A 3 22.80 -3.86 -10.83
CA THR A 3 23.51 -2.80 -11.56
C THR A 3 23.22 -1.36 -11.11
N ARG A 4 22.42 -1.14 -10.06
CA ARG A 4 21.85 0.19 -9.74
C ARG A 4 22.46 0.96 -8.56
N LEU A 5 23.57 0.50 -7.98
CA LEU A 5 24.29 1.19 -6.90
C LEU A 5 25.83 1.18 -7.13
N ARG A 6 26.28 1.46 -8.35
CA ARG A 6 27.73 1.54 -8.65
C ARG A 6 28.46 2.65 -7.89
N SER A 7 27.75 3.61 -7.32
CA SER A 7 28.33 4.71 -6.54
C SER A 7 28.74 4.32 -5.10
N ALA A 8 28.29 3.18 -4.58
CA ALA A 8 28.60 2.71 -3.21
C ALA A 8 29.87 1.81 -3.12
N GLY A 9 30.66 1.74 -4.20
CA GLY A 9 31.86 0.89 -4.26
C GLY A 9 31.56 -0.61 -4.42
N ASN A 10 32.59 -1.45 -4.26
CA ASN A 10 32.50 -2.93 -4.34
C ASN A 10 31.85 -3.57 -3.09
N MET A 11 30.97 -2.85 -2.39
CA MET A 11 30.34 -3.33 -1.16
C MET A 11 29.04 -4.08 -1.48
N PRO A 12 28.78 -5.24 -0.85
CA PRO A 12 27.46 -5.88 -0.94
C PRO A 12 26.36 -4.91 -0.50
N LYS A 13 25.24 -4.85 -1.24
CA LYS A 13 24.12 -3.94 -0.94
C LYS A 13 23.69 -3.96 0.55
N PRO A 14 23.52 -5.11 1.22
CA PRO A 14 23.07 -5.11 2.62
C PRO A 14 24.07 -4.47 3.60
N LEU A 15 25.34 -4.34 3.19
CA LEU A 15 26.39 -3.71 3.99
C LEU A 15 26.56 -2.21 3.70
N VAL A 16 25.92 -1.69 2.64
CA VAL A 16 25.91 -0.25 2.37
C VAL A 16 25.28 0.47 3.56
N GLU A 17 25.94 1.53 4.00
CA GLU A 17 25.52 2.28 5.18
C GLU A 17 24.42 3.29 4.87
N ILE A 18 23.48 3.39 5.80
CA ILE A 18 22.49 4.46 5.89
C ILE A 18 22.75 5.17 7.22
N ASN A 19 23.05 6.46 7.18
CA ASN A 19 23.36 7.26 8.37
C ASN A 19 24.47 6.64 9.27
N GLY A 20 25.53 6.10 8.66
CA GLY A 20 26.67 5.49 9.35
C GLY A 20 26.43 4.07 9.88
N ARG A 21 25.38 3.40 9.40
CA ARG A 21 24.97 2.08 9.89
C ARG A 21 24.61 1.14 8.74
N PRO A 22 25.14 -0.09 8.67
CA PRO A 22 24.83 -1.03 7.59
C PRO A 22 23.34 -1.34 7.49
N MET A 23 22.81 -1.41 6.27
CA MET A 23 21.39 -1.65 6.02
C MET A 23 20.86 -2.93 6.69
N ILE A 24 21.67 -3.99 6.69
CA ILE A 24 21.32 -5.29 7.28
C ILE A 24 21.11 -5.22 8.80
N ASP A 25 21.72 -4.25 9.50
CA ASP A 25 21.49 -4.06 10.95
C ASP A 25 20.02 -3.73 11.21
N TYR A 26 19.43 -2.84 10.42
CA TYR A 26 18.03 -2.44 10.59
C TYR A 26 17.08 -3.63 10.41
N LEU A 27 17.34 -4.47 9.41
CA LEU A 27 16.55 -5.67 9.13
C LEU A 27 16.65 -6.68 10.27
N LEU A 28 17.88 -7.06 10.68
CA LEU A 28 18.11 -8.10 11.67
C LEU A 28 17.63 -7.69 13.07
N GLU A 29 17.72 -6.41 13.41
CA GLU A 29 17.13 -5.88 14.64
C GLU A 29 15.62 -5.91 14.61
N HIS A 30 15.00 -5.52 13.49
CA HIS A 30 13.56 -5.52 13.37
C HIS A 30 12.99 -6.94 13.55
N VAL A 31 13.56 -7.95 12.89
CA VAL A 31 13.11 -9.35 13.06
C VAL A 31 13.37 -9.89 14.47
N SER A 32 14.50 -9.53 15.10
CA SER A 32 14.80 -9.93 16.48
C SER A 32 13.80 -9.34 17.49
N ARG A 33 13.43 -8.05 17.32
CA ARG A 33 12.39 -7.39 18.12
C ARG A 33 11.02 -8.02 17.92
N ALA A 34 10.74 -8.56 16.74
CA ALA A 34 9.51 -9.30 16.44
C ALA A 34 9.51 -10.74 16.99
N GLY A 35 10.56 -11.16 17.70
CA GLY A 35 10.65 -12.47 18.32
C GLY A 35 11.15 -13.60 17.42
N ILE A 36 11.49 -13.30 16.16
CA ILE A 36 12.14 -14.27 15.26
C ILE A 36 13.57 -14.50 15.75
N ARG A 37 13.98 -15.77 15.85
CA ARG A 37 15.31 -16.17 16.33
C ARG A 37 16.16 -16.87 15.28
N ASP A 38 15.56 -17.67 14.42
CA ASP A 38 16.27 -18.43 13.38
C ASP A 38 16.24 -17.68 12.04
N VAL A 39 17.41 -17.34 11.50
CA VAL A 39 17.57 -16.59 10.25
C VAL A 39 18.49 -17.32 9.30
N VAL A 40 18.07 -17.41 8.04
CA VAL A 40 18.89 -17.95 6.95
C VAL A 40 19.18 -16.81 5.96
N LEU A 41 20.44 -16.40 5.86
CA LEU A 41 20.87 -15.40 4.89
C LEU A 41 21.22 -16.08 3.57
N LEU A 42 20.46 -15.78 2.53
CA LEU A 42 20.73 -16.23 1.17
C LEU A 42 21.64 -15.21 0.50
N THR A 43 22.91 -15.56 0.30
CA THR A 43 23.94 -14.62 -0.16
C THR A 43 24.41 -14.97 -1.57
N GLY A 44 24.54 -13.93 -2.40
CA GLY A 44 25.07 -14.04 -3.76
C GLY A 44 26.45 -13.38 -3.87
N PHE A 45 26.48 -12.18 -4.45
CA PHE A 45 27.71 -11.42 -4.65
C PHE A 45 28.45 -11.13 -3.33
N ASP A 46 29.73 -11.49 -3.28
CA ASP A 46 30.66 -11.23 -2.18
C ASP A 46 30.12 -11.69 -0.81
N ALA A 47 29.59 -12.93 -0.82
CA ALA A 47 29.04 -13.63 0.34
C ALA A 47 29.99 -13.67 1.54
N GLY A 48 31.31 -13.73 1.30
CA GLY A 48 32.32 -13.74 2.36
C GLY A 48 32.26 -12.51 3.25
N LYS A 49 32.14 -11.30 2.68
CA LYS A 49 32.01 -10.07 3.49
C LYS A 49 30.72 -10.03 4.30
N ILE A 50 29.63 -10.56 3.76
CA ILE A 50 28.36 -10.64 4.50
C ILE A 50 28.50 -11.62 5.66
N ASP A 51 29.14 -12.78 5.43
CA ASP A 51 29.37 -13.79 6.46
C ASP A 51 30.31 -13.28 7.56
N ASP A 52 31.41 -12.62 7.19
CA ASP A 52 32.36 -11.99 8.13
C ASP A 52 31.66 -10.94 9.01
N TYR A 53 30.76 -10.15 8.42
CA TYR A 53 30.03 -9.10 9.14
C TYR A 53 28.94 -9.67 10.06
N CYS A 54 28.16 -10.64 9.56
CA CYS A 54 27.00 -11.17 10.27
C CYS A 54 27.35 -12.27 11.28
N GLY A 55 28.41 -13.05 11.01
CA GLY A 55 28.77 -14.22 11.79
C GLY A 55 27.56 -15.13 12.05
N ASN A 56 27.44 -15.60 13.29
CA ASN A 56 26.32 -16.44 13.73
C ASN A 56 25.07 -15.66 14.18
N GLY A 57 25.04 -14.33 14.00
CA GLY A 57 23.89 -13.50 14.36
C GLY A 57 23.78 -13.12 15.85
N SER A 58 24.73 -13.55 16.70
CA SER A 58 24.71 -13.27 18.15
C SER A 58 24.68 -11.77 18.50
N LYS A 59 25.25 -10.90 17.64
CA LYS A 59 25.17 -9.43 17.74
C LYS A 59 23.72 -8.93 17.89
N TRP A 60 22.75 -9.63 17.29
CA TRP A 60 21.34 -9.24 17.30
C TRP A 60 20.47 -10.18 18.16
N GLY A 61 21.09 -11.11 18.91
CA GLY A 61 20.34 -12.14 19.64
C GLY A 61 19.60 -13.13 18.73
N LEU A 62 20.20 -13.44 17.57
CA LEU A 62 19.70 -14.36 16.56
C LEU A 62 20.61 -15.60 16.44
N SER A 63 20.06 -16.68 15.88
CA SER A 63 20.81 -17.77 15.28
C SER A 63 20.79 -17.60 13.76
N LEU A 64 21.92 -17.21 13.21
CA LEU A 64 22.07 -16.92 11.78
C LEU A 64 22.97 -17.94 11.11
N ARG A 65 22.53 -18.43 9.95
CA ARG A 65 23.39 -19.20 9.04
C ARG A 65 23.33 -18.63 7.63
N THR A 66 24.47 -18.62 6.97
CA THR A 66 24.60 -18.16 5.58
C THR A 66 24.48 -19.34 4.63
N VAL A 67 23.75 -19.16 3.53
CA VAL A 67 23.70 -20.09 2.39
C VAL A 67 24.13 -19.32 1.15
N ALA A 68 25.37 -19.55 0.73
CA ALA A 68 25.89 -18.95 -0.49
C ALA A 68 25.30 -19.64 -1.73
N GLU A 69 24.81 -18.83 -2.67
CA GLU A 69 24.38 -19.32 -3.97
C GLU A 69 25.56 -19.94 -4.72
N LYS A 70 25.40 -21.19 -5.19
CA LYS A 70 26.41 -21.86 -6.04
C LYS A 70 26.52 -21.20 -7.42
N ALA A 71 25.41 -20.66 -7.91
CA ALA A 71 25.29 -19.88 -9.14
C ALA A 71 24.07 -18.96 -9.01
N PRO A 72 24.02 -17.80 -9.72
CA PRO A 72 22.92 -16.86 -9.60
C PRO A 72 21.56 -17.53 -9.85
N ALA A 73 20.75 -17.67 -8.80
CA ALA A 73 19.53 -18.48 -8.83
C ALA A 73 18.25 -17.64 -8.97
N GLY A 74 18.37 -16.31 -8.88
CA GLY A 74 17.19 -15.45 -8.75
C GLY A 74 16.61 -15.52 -7.33
N THR A 75 15.72 -14.59 -7.02
CA THR A 75 15.17 -14.42 -5.67
C THR A 75 14.39 -15.65 -5.19
N GLY A 76 13.57 -16.22 -6.08
CA GLY A 76 12.84 -17.46 -5.82
C GLY A 76 13.75 -18.69 -5.79
N GLY A 77 14.76 -18.72 -6.66
CA GLY A 77 15.65 -19.88 -6.77
C GLY A 77 16.54 -20.04 -5.54
N ALA A 78 17.00 -18.93 -4.97
CA ALA A 78 17.76 -18.93 -3.73
C ALA A 78 16.97 -19.57 -2.58
N VAL A 79 15.68 -19.22 -2.45
CA VAL A 79 14.78 -19.79 -1.44
C VAL A 79 14.56 -21.28 -1.69
N LEU A 80 14.29 -21.67 -2.94
CA LEU A 80 14.10 -23.08 -3.29
C LEU A 80 15.34 -23.95 -3.01
N GLN A 81 16.55 -23.42 -3.19
CA GLN A 81 17.80 -24.13 -2.85
C GLN A 81 17.97 -24.34 -1.34
N ALA A 82 17.44 -23.44 -0.51
CA ALA A 82 17.53 -23.53 0.94
C ALA A 82 16.33 -24.24 1.59
N LEU A 83 15.31 -24.60 0.80
CA LEU A 83 13.97 -24.96 1.25
C LEU A 83 13.94 -26.06 2.32
N ASP A 84 14.71 -27.13 2.15
CA ASP A 84 14.74 -28.28 3.08
C ASP A 84 15.16 -27.89 4.50
N GLY A 85 15.97 -26.84 4.63
CA GLY A 85 16.45 -26.32 5.91
C GLY A 85 15.64 -25.15 6.48
N LEU A 86 14.51 -24.79 5.86
CA LEU A 86 13.61 -23.75 6.36
C LEU A 86 12.53 -24.35 7.25
N HIS A 87 12.03 -23.54 8.20
CA HIS A 87 10.85 -23.86 9.01
C HIS A 87 9.63 -24.13 8.10
N PRO A 88 8.65 -24.97 8.50
CA PRO A 88 7.46 -25.25 7.67
C PRO A 88 6.73 -24.00 7.16
N ARG A 89 6.70 -22.95 7.97
CA ARG A 89 6.26 -21.60 7.60
C ARG A 89 7.40 -20.62 7.84
N PHE A 90 7.70 -19.74 6.89
CA PHE A 90 8.80 -18.79 7.04
C PHE A 90 8.49 -17.44 6.40
N LEU A 91 9.17 -16.41 6.90
CA LEU A 91 9.13 -15.05 6.38
C LEU A 91 10.29 -14.85 5.38
N VAL A 92 9.99 -14.33 4.19
CA VAL A 92 10.96 -13.94 3.18
C VAL A 92 11.06 -12.42 3.17
N LEU A 93 12.28 -11.90 3.33
CA LEU A 93 12.59 -10.47 3.38
C LEU A 93 13.76 -10.17 2.45
N TYR A 94 13.69 -9.04 1.76
CA TYR A 94 14.76 -8.58 0.89
C TYR A 94 15.71 -7.67 1.66
N ALA A 95 17.00 -7.99 1.62
CA ALA A 95 18.02 -7.31 2.41
C ALA A 95 18.39 -5.91 1.91
N ASP A 96 17.76 -5.43 0.83
CA ASP A 96 17.84 -4.05 0.36
C ASP A 96 16.59 -3.22 0.67
N THR A 97 15.74 -3.68 1.59
CA THR A 97 14.51 -2.98 2.00
C THR A 97 14.58 -2.52 3.45
N ILE A 98 14.19 -1.27 3.71
CA ILE A 98 13.99 -0.73 5.05
C ILE A 98 12.51 -0.71 5.36
N PHE A 99 12.14 -1.24 6.52
CA PHE A 99 10.76 -1.34 6.94
C PHE A 99 10.61 -1.26 8.46
N ASP A 100 9.40 -0.90 8.89
CA ASP A 100 8.93 -1.03 10.26
C ASP A 100 7.44 -1.34 10.27
N PHE A 101 7.12 -2.64 10.18
CA PHE A 101 5.75 -3.16 10.13
C PHE A 101 5.51 -4.18 11.23
N ASP A 102 4.24 -4.42 11.54
CA ASP A 102 3.87 -5.40 12.57
C ASP A 102 3.89 -6.84 12.01
N ILE A 103 5.03 -7.53 12.18
CA ILE A 103 5.23 -8.92 11.76
C ILE A 103 4.23 -9.87 12.46
N GLU A 104 3.92 -9.64 13.73
CA GLU A 104 3.00 -10.47 14.50
C GLU A 104 1.59 -10.37 13.91
N ARG A 105 1.12 -9.14 13.65
CA ARG A 105 -0.17 -8.90 12.98
C ARG A 105 -0.24 -9.55 11.59
N MET A 106 0.83 -9.50 10.80
CA MET A 106 0.88 -10.18 9.49
C MET A 106 0.85 -11.71 9.65
N THR A 107 1.49 -12.23 10.69
CA THR A 107 1.50 -13.68 11.01
C THR A 107 0.12 -14.15 11.44
N ASP A 108 -0.54 -13.44 12.37
CA ASP A 108 -1.92 -13.71 12.79
C ASP A 108 -2.88 -13.68 11.60
N TYR A 109 -2.70 -12.72 10.68
CA TYR A 109 -3.47 -12.63 9.45
C TYR A 109 -3.24 -13.87 8.56
N HIS A 110 -1.99 -14.29 8.37
CA HIS A 110 -1.66 -15.50 7.61
C HIS A 110 -2.29 -16.74 8.25
N GLU A 111 -2.20 -16.90 9.56
CA GLU A 111 -2.79 -18.05 10.28
C GLU A 111 -4.31 -18.10 10.16
N LYS A 112 -4.97 -16.95 10.38
CA LYS A 112 -6.43 -16.82 10.29
C LYS A 112 -7.00 -17.31 8.97
N PHE A 113 -6.30 -17.08 7.86
CA PHE A 113 -6.78 -17.44 6.52
C PHE A 113 -6.09 -18.67 5.93
N SER A 114 -4.95 -19.10 6.50
CA SER A 114 -4.15 -20.25 6.05
C SER A 114 -3.88 -20.28 4.53
N PRO A 115 -3.40 -19.19 3.89
CA PRO A 115 -3.04 -19.21 2.47
C PRO A 115 -1.71 -19.93 2.24
N ASP A 116 -1.47 -20.38 1.00
CA ASP A 116 -0.19 -20.92 0.57
C ASP A 116 0.94 -19.87 0.64
N ALA A 117 0.60 -18.59 0.42
CA ALA A 117 1.44 -17.46 0.79
C ALA A 117 0.62 -16.19 1.07
N THR A 118 1.14 -15.36 1.99
CA THR A 118 0.68 -13.99 2.22
C THR A 118 1.71 -13.00 1.70
N LEU A 119 1.30 -12.06 0.85
CA LEU A 119 2.15 -11.00 0.32
C LEU A 119 1.83 -9.69 1.04
N PHE A 120 2.85 -8.98 1.54
CA PHE A 120 2.66 -7.61 2.00
C PHE A 120 2.42 -6.70 0.78
N LEU A 121 1.29 -6.01 0.79
CA LEU A 121 0.87 -5.13 -0.30
C LEU A 121 0.62 -3.71 0.22
N HIS A 122 1.05 -2.71 -0.54
CA HIS A 122 0.80 -1.31 -0.22
C HIS A 122 0.78 -0.44 -1.48
N PRO A 123 0.10 0.70 -1.49
CA PRO A 123 0.27 1.70 -2.53
C PRO A 123 1.62 2.41 -2.37
N ASN A 124 2.20 2.91 -3.47
CA ASN A 124 3.42 3.72 -3.41
C ASN A 124 3.43 4.87 -4.45
N ASP A 125 4.50 5.67 -4.42
CA ASP A 125 4.72 6.83 -5.30
C ASP A 125 5.42 6.48 -6.62
N HIS A 126 5.59 5.19 -6.93
CA HIS A 126 6.25 4.69 -8.13
C HIS A 126 5.59 3.41 -8.67
N PRO A 127 4.26 3.37 -8.89
CA PRO A 127 3.58 2.15 -9.30
C PRO A 127 4.03 1.65 -10.67
N PHE A 128 4.58 2.52 -11.53
CA PHE A 128 5.00 2.17 -12.88
C PHE A 128 6.37 1.48 -12.98
N ASP A 129 7.13 1.40 -11.89
CA ASP A 129 8.42 0.69 -11.83
C ASP A 129 8.40 -0.52 -10.87
N SER A 130 7.21 -0.86 -10.38
CA SER A 130 6.94 -1.86 -9.35
C SER A 130 6.08 -2.99 -9.89
N ASP A 131 6.19 -4.20 -9.32
CA ASP A 131 5.24 -5.27 -9.63
C ASP A 131 3.91 -4.99 -8.90
N LEU A 132 2.80 -4.98 -9.64
CA LEU A 132 1.46 -4.70 -9.11
C LEU A 132 0.65 -5.98 -8.91
N VAL A 133 -0.32 -5.93 -8.01
CA VAL A 133 -1.15 -7.08 -7.63
C VAL A 133 -2.63 -6.73 -7.79
N GLU A 134 -3.37 -7.60 -8.47
CA GLU A 134 -4.83 -7.55 -8.48
C GLU A 134 -5.37 -8.50 -7.40
N ALA A 135 -6.17 -7.97 -6.48
CA ALA A 135 -6.85 -8.74 -5.44
C ALA A 135 -8.35 -8.42 -5.38
N ASP A 136 -9.17 -9.36 -4.91
CA ASP A 136 -10.59 -9.11 -4.62
C ASP A 136 -10.81 -8.40 -3.27
N ASP A 137 -12.06 -8.15 -2.90
CA ASP A 137 -12.42 -7.45 -1.66
C ASP A 137 -12.13 -8.27 -0.39
N SER A 138 -11.85 -9.57 -0.54
CA SER A 138 -11.38 -10.44 0.54
C SER A 138 -9.85 -10.50 0.62
N ASP A 139 -9.15 -9.69 -0.18
CA ASP A 139 -7.70 -9.72 -0.39
C ASP A 139 -7.17 -11.03 -0.98
N LYS A 140 -8.01 -11.86 -1.60
CA LYS A 140 -7.51 -13.00 -2.38
C LYS A 140 -6.84 -12.45 -3.64
N ILE A 141 -5.60 -12.85 -3.86
CA ILE A 141 -4.84 -12.42 -5.03
C ILE A 141 -5.37 -13.17 -6.26
N LEU A 142 -5.71 -12.39 -7.29
CA LEU A 142 -6.24 -12.87 -8.56
C LEU A 142 -5.14 -12.91 -9.62
N LYS A 143 -4.24 -11.93 -9.61
CA LYS A 143 -3.21 -11.78 -10.63
C LYS A 143 -2.02 -10.97 -10.12
N ILE A 144 -0.82 -11.34 -10.58
CA ILE A 144 0.38 -10.52 -10.46
C ILE A 144 0.64 -9.87 -11.82
N HIS A 145 0.99 -8.59 -11.81
CA HIS A 145 1.36 -7.78 -12.97
C HIS A 145 2.81 -7.37 -12.81
N PRO A 146 3.77 -8.16 -13.34
CA PRO A 146 5.16 -7.80 -13.21
C PRO A 146 5.54 -6.61 -14.10
N TYR A 147 6.50 -5.81 -13.64
CA TYR A 147 7.08 -4.75 -14.45
C TYR A 147 7.96 -5.32 -15.59
N PRO A 148 7.86 -4.77 -16.83
CA PRO A 148 7.07 -3.61 -17.25
C PRO A 148 5.60 -3.91 -17.57
N HIS A 149 4.72 -2.95 -17.27
CA HIS A 149 3.28 -3.04 -17.52
C HIS A 149 2.91 -2.72 -18.97
N PRO A 150 1.78 -3.25 -19.48
CA PRO A 150 1.24 -2.82 -20.77
C PRO A 150 0.97 -1.31 -20.80
N ALA A 151 1.29 -0.67 -21.92
CA ALA A 151 1.07 0.77 -22.08
C ALA A 151 -0.42 1.13 -21.99
N GLY A 152 -0.74 2.17 -21.21
CA GLY A 152 -2.11 2.65 -21.03
C GLY A 152 -3.00 1.75 -20.17
N ALA A 153 -2.44 0.73 -19.49
CA ALA A 153 -3.22 -0.12 -18.60
C ALA A 153 -3.57 0.60 -17.28
N ASP A 154 -4.85 0.61 -16.93
CA ASP A 154 -5.31 1.05 -15.62
C ASP A 154 -5.22 -0.11 -14.62
N LEU A 155 -4.09 -0.16 -13.91
CA LEU A 155 -3.81 -1.17 -12.90
C LEU A 155 -4.00 -0.60 -11.49
N PRO A 156 -4.37 -1.42 -10.50
CA PRO A 156 -4.44 -0.95 -9.12
C PRO A 156 -3.04 -0.57 -8.63
N ASN A 157 -2.93 0.53 -7.88
CA ASN A 157 -1.70 0.87 -7.17
C ASN A 157 -1.59 0.02 -5.90
N LEU A 158 -1.39 -1.28 -6.09
CA LEU A 158 -1.24 -2.26 -5.04
C LEU A 158 0.06 -3.02 -5.28
N VAL A 159 1.14 -2.50 -4.71
CA VAL A 159 2.51 -2.92 -4.97
C VAL A 159 2.89 -4.11 -4.11
N ASN A 160 3.55 -5.07 -4.73
CA ASN A 160 4.25 -6.15 -4.06
C ASN A 160 5.52 -5.62 -3.38
N ALA A 161 5.55 -5.63 -2.03
CA ALA A 161 6.62 -5.01 -1.25
C ALA A 161 7.79 -5.95 -0.89
N ALA A 162 7.92 -7.09 -1.58
CA ALA A 162 9.01 -8.05 -1.36
C ALA A 162 9.10 -8.63 0.08
N ILE A 163 7.95 -8.72 0.76
CA ILE A 163 7.78 -9.31 2.10
C ILE A 163 6.71 -10.39 2.02
N TYR A 164 7.07 -11.63 2.35
CA TYR A 164 6.19 -12.79 2.16
C TYR A 164 6.19 -13.71 3.38
N ILE A 165 5.02 -14.19 3.79
CA ILE A 165 4.92 -15.40 4.62
C ILE A 165 4.55 -16.54 3.68
N VAL A 166 5.32 -17.63 3.70
CA VAL A 166 5.16 -18.74 2.75
C VAL A 166 5.15 -20.09 3.47
N GLU A 167 4.26 -20.97 3.02
CA GLU A 167 4.24 -22.36 3.45
C GLU A 167 5.22 -23.18 2.60
N ARG A 168 6.20 -23.80 3.27
CA ARG A 168 7.26 -24.62 2.64
C ARG A 168 6.68 -25.72 1.76
N ALA A 169 5.60 -26.35 2.22
CA ALA A 169 4.91 -27.41 1.50
C ALA A 169 4.33 -26.91 0.17
N SER A 170 3.93 -25.64 0.08
CA SER A 170 3.37 -25.04 -1.13
C SER A 170 4.46 -24.81 -2.18
N LEU A 171 5.63 -24.28 -1.79
CA LEU A 171 6.78 -24.15 -2.71
C LEU A 171 7.31 -25.51 -3.17
N ALA A 172 7.36 -26.51 -2.28
CA ALA A 172 7.85 -27.85 -2.61
C ALA A 172 6.98 -28.57 -3.67
N ARG A 173 5.73 -28.13 -3.86
CA ARG A 173 4.80 -28.70 -4.84
C ARG A 173 4.92 -28.07 -6.23
N LEU A 174 5.65 -26.97 -6.38
CA LEU A 174 5.77 -26.26 -7.65
C LEU A 174 6.50 -27.12 -8.69
N LYS A 175 5.81 -27.37 -9.80
CA LYS A 175 6.35 -28.07 -10.99
C LYS A 175 6.69 -27.07 -12.09
N ASN A 176 7.62 -27.44 -12.98
CA ASN A 176 8.01 -26.62 -14.14
C ASN A 176 8.57 -25.24 -13.78
N VAL A 177 9.23 -25.14 -12.62
CA VAL A 177 9.89 -23.90 -12.19
C VAL A 177 11.05 -23.58 -13.14
N PRO A 178 11.17 -22.33 -13.63
CA PRO A 178 12.29 -21.94 -14.50
C PRO A 178 13.63 -21.99 -13.74
N GLN A 179 14.75 -21.97 -14.47
CA GLN A 179 16.09 -22.14 -13.87
C GLN A 179 16.46 -21.04 -12.86
N LYS A 180 15.97 -19.80 -13.07
CA LYS A 180 16.25 -18.64 -12.19
C LYS A 180 14.94 -17.95 -11.81
N PRO A 181 14.08 -18.60 -11.03
CA PRO A 181 12.75 -18.08 -10.76
C PRO A 181 12.85 -16.84 -9.87
N ASP A 182 11.89 -15.95 -10.06
CA ASP A 182 11.65 -14.78 -9.23
C ASP A 182 10.24 -14.91 -8.66
N PHE A 183 10.03 -14.40 -7.45
CA PHE A 183 8.74 -14.53 -6.77
C PHE A 183 7.60 -13.91 -7.57
N ALA A 184 7.70 -12.63 -7.92
CA ALA A 184 6.64 -11.89 -8.60
C ALA A 184 6.46 -12.34 -10.04
N LYS A 185 7.57 -12.60 -10.75
CA LYS A 185 7.56 -12.91 -12.18
C LYS A 185 7.24 -14.36 -12.50
N HIS A 186 7.53 -15.28 -11.58
CA HIS A 186 7.47 -16.71 -11.87
C HIS A 186 6.75 -17.50 -10.78
N LEU A 187 7.18 -17.44 -9.52
CA LEU A 187 6.65 -18.35 -8.48
C LEU A 187 5.18 -18.06 -8.15
N PHE A 188 4.81 -16.81 -7.85
CA PHE A 188 3.42 -16.47 -7.54
C PHE A 188 2.47 -16.68 -8.72
N PRO A 189 2.79 -16.26 -9.97
CA PRO A 189 2.00 -16.64 -11.14
C PRO A 189 1.79 -18.16 -11.24
N LEU A 190 2.85 -18.95 -11.07
CA LEU A 190 2.79 -20.41 -11.14
C LEU A 190 1.95 -21.02 -9.99
N MET A 191 2.04 -20.46 -8.79
CA MET A 191 1.18 -20.84 -7.65
C MET A 191 -0.30 -20.62 -7.99
N LEU A 192 -0.64 -19.45 -8.54
CA LEU A 192 -2.02 -19.13 -8.96
C LEU A 192 -2.50 -20.07 -10.08
N GLU A 193 -1.67 -20.32 -11.10
CA GLU A 193 -1.96 -21.26 -12.19
C GLU A 193 -2.23 -22.69 -11.68
N GLN A 194 -1.54 -23.11 -10.62
CA GLN A 194 -1.73 -24.41 -9.98
C GLN A 194 -2.86 -24.42 -8.94
N GLY A 195 -3.66 -23.36 -8.86
CA GLY A 195 -4.84 -23.27 -8.00
C GLY A 195 -4.52 -23.06 -6.52
N MET A 196 -3.30 -22.63 -6.19
CA MET A 196 -2.92 -22.28 -4.82
C MET A 196 -3.58 -20.97 -4.38
N PHE A 197 -3.81 -20.86 -3.08
CA PHE A 197 -4.46 -19.71 -2.48
C PHE A 197 -3.42 -18.70 -1.99
N LEU A 198 -3.32 -17.58 -2.71
CA LEU A 198 -2.49 -16.44 -2.30
C LEU A 198 -3.35 -15.31 -1.73
N LYS A 199 -2.87 -14.65 -0.68
CA LYS A 199 -3.58 -13.55 -0.02
C LYS A 199 -2.72 -12.30 0.12
N GLY A 200 -3.31 -11.12 -0.05
CA GLY A 200 -2.67 -9.84 0.18
C GLY A 200 -2.86 -9.39 1.62
N TYR A 201 -1.79 -9.03 2.31
CA TYR A 201 -1.85 -8.29 3.56
C TYR A 201 -1.63 -6.81 3.26
N ARG A 202 -2.72 -6.03 3.19
CA ARG A 202 -2.65 -4.59 2.93
C ARG A 202 -2.28 -3.84 4.19
N SER A 203 -1.19 -3.07 4.16
CA SER A 203 -0.76 -2.26 5.30
C SER A 203 -0.16 -0.92 4.85
N PRO A 204 -0.47 0.20 5.55
CA PRO A 204 0.13 1.51 5.28
C PRO A 204 1.49 1.70 5.97
N GLU A 205 2.03 0.65 6.59
CA GLU A 205 3.29 0.70 7.33
C GLU A 205 4.48 0.96 6.41
N TYR A 206 5.58 1.46 6.98
CA TYR A 206 6.73 1.86 6.18
C TYR A 206 7.42 0.63 5.61
N VAL A 207 7.47 0.53 4.27
CA VAL A 207 8.30 -0.42 3.53
C VAL A 207 8.84 0.29 2.31
N LYS A 208 10.16 0.41 2.17
CA LYS A 208 10.81 0.99 0.99
C LYS A 208 12.10 0.29 0.66
N ASP A 209 12.29 -0.03 -0.62
CA ASP A 209 13.60 -0.47 -1.09
C ASP A 209 14.58 0.72 -1.09
N ALA A 210 15.84 0.42 -0.78
CA ALA A 210 16.96 1.33 -0.84
C ALA A 210 17.91 0.93 -1.98
N GLY A 211 17.35 0.46 -3.10
CA GLY A 211 18.09 -0.17 -4.20
C GLY A 211 18.82 0.78 -5.15
N THR A 212 18.61 2.10 -5.03
CA THR A 212 19.28 3.16 -5.82
C THR A 212 19.82 4.26 -4.90
N PRO A 213 20.79 5.09 -5.33
CA PRO A 213 21.31 6.19 -4.53
C PRO A 213 20.22 7.16 -4.06
N GLU A 214 19.27 7.50 -4.93
CA GLU A 214 18.17 8.41 -4.60
C GLU A 214 17.23 7.82 -3.56
N ARG A 215 16.94 6.51 -3.67
CA ARG A 215 16.13 5.77 -2.68
C ARG A 215 16.85 5.64 -1.34
N LEU A 216 18.16 5.38 -1.36
CA LEU A 216 19.00 5.33 -0.17
C LEU A 216 18.99 6.67 0.58
N GLU A 217 19.15 7.79 -0.13
CA GLU A 217 19.13 9.13 0.46
C GLU A 217 17.75 9.48 1.03
N LYS A 218 16.68 9.09 0.33
CA LYS A 218 15.29 9.24 0.81
C LYS A 218 15.04 8.45 2.09
N VAL A 219 15.42 7.17 2.13
CA VAL A 219 15.29 6.31 3.32
C VAL A 219 16.13 6.84 4.48
N GLY A 220 17.35 7.32 4.20
CA GLY A 220 18.21 7.96 5.19
C GLY A 220 17.53 9.17 5.86
N ARG A 221 16.92 10.06 5.07
CA ARG A 221 16.12 11.18 5.62
C ARG A 221 14.90 10.69 6.41
N ASP A 222 14.16 9.72 5.88
CA ASP A 222 12.97 9.18 6.55
C ASP A 222 13.33 8.56 7.92
N LEU A 223 14.49 7.91 8.04
CA LEU A 223 15.02 7.42 9.32
C LEU A 223 15.39 8.56 10.28
N LEU A 224 16.13 9.57 9.80
CA LEU A 224 16.56 10.72 10.63
C LEU A 224 15.37 11.51 11.19
N TYR A 225 14.32 11.69 10.40
CA TYR A 225 13.10 12.40 10.82
C TYR A 225 12.10 11.51 11.57
N GLY A 226 12.43 10.24 11.81
CA GLY A 226 11.58 9.30 12.54
C GLY A 226 10.35 8.82 11.77
N LYS A 227 10.25 9.10 10.46
CA LYS A 227 9.10 8.73 9.62
C LYS A 227 8.89 7.22 9.57
N VAL A 228 9.97 6.44 9.58
CA VAL A 228 9.92 4.96 9.56
C VAL A 228 9.13 4.44 10.77
N ALA A 229 9.52 4.81 11.99
CA ALA A 229 8.85 4.38 13.21
C ALA A 229 7.44 4.99 13.36
N GLN A 230 7.26 6.25 12.97
CA GLN A 230 5.95 6.94 13.04
C GLN A 230 4.88 6.26 12.18
N ARG A 231 5.26 5.58 11.09
CA ARG A 231 4.32 4.93 10.17
C ARG A 231 3.90 3.53 10.59
N SER A 232 4.52 2.95 11.62
CA SER A 232 4.08 1.68 12.21
C SER A 232 2.64 1.79 12.72
N LEU A 233 1.86 0.72 12.59
CA LEU A 233 0.49 0.67 13.12
C LEU A 233 0.43 0.67 14.65
N LYS A 234 1.56 0.63 15.35
CA LYS A 234 1.65 0.87 16.80
C LYS A 234 1.42 2.34 17.17
N ASN A 235 1.62 3.25 16.22
CA ASN A 235 1.45 4.69 16.40
C ASN A 235 0.25 5.18 15.59
N PRO A 236 -0.68 5.93 16.18
CA PRO A 236 -1.75 6.55 15.42
C PRO A 236 -1.17 7.67 14.55
N VAL A 237 -1.56 7.72 13.28
CA VAL A 237 -1.09 8.74 12.32
C VAL A 237 -2.30 9.54 11.83
N PRO A 238 -2.21 10.87 11.75
CA PRO A 238 -3.31 11.67 11.23
C PRO A 238 -3.58 11.36 9.75
N ALA A 239 -4.82 11.55 9.32
CA ALA A 239 -5.23 11.36 7.93
C ALA A 239 -5.84 12.62 7.33
N ILE A 240 -5.71 12.75 6.02
CA ILE A 240 -6.55 13.59 5.18
C ILE A 240 -7.55 12.65 4.52
N PHE A 241 -8.79 12.71 4.98
CA PHE A 241 -9.94 12.13 4.29
C PHE A 241 -10.33 13.04 3.13
N ILE A 242 -10.59 12.47 1.96
CA ILE A 242 -10.81 13.24 0.73
C ILE A 242 -12.02 12.64 0.02
N ASP A 243 -12.96 13.48 -0.39
CA ASP A 243 -14.00 13.06 -1.32
C ASP A 243 -13.45 12.87 -2.74
N ARG A 244 -14.16 12.10 -3.59
CA ARG A 244 -13.74 11.89 -4.97
C ARG A 244 -14.22 13.01 -5.88
N ASP A 245 -15.53 13.14 -6.00
CA ASP A 245 -16.18 13.87 -7.08
C ASP A 245 -16.23 15.36 -6.71
N GLY A 246 -15.86 16.24 -7.65
CA GLY A 246 -15.69 17.67 -7.35
C GLY A 246 -14.47 18.01 -6.48
N THR A 247 -13.69 17.03 -6.02
CA THR A 247 -12.54 17.24 -5.11
C THR A 247 -11.23 16.69 -5.69
N LEU A 248 -11.17 15.40 -6.04
CA LEU A 248 -10.05 14.78 -6.77
C LEU A 248 -10.29 14.83 -8.29
N VAL A 249 -11.53 14.61 -8.70
CA VAL A 249 -11.96 14.52 -10.10
C VAL A 249 -13.07 15.51 -10.38
N GLU A 250 -13.32 15.80 -11.66
CA GLU A 250 -14.44 16.64 -12.06
C GLU A 250 -15.79 16.06 -11.59
N GLU A 251 -16.67 16.90 -11.04
CA GLU A 251 -18.04 16.53 -10.71
C GLU A 251 -18.87 16.36 -11.99
N ARG A 252 -19.33 15.13 -12.26
CA ARG A 252 -20.05 14.77 -13.50
C ARG A 252 -21.40 14.10 -13.24
N SER A 253 -22.05 14.41 -12.11
CA SER A 253 -23.23 13.75 -11.56
C SER A 253 -22.99 12.29 -11.20
N HIS A 254 -22.62 11.43 -12.16
CA HIS A 254 -22.21 10.04 -11.94
C HIS A 254 -21.11 9.63 -12.93
N ILE A 255 -19.98 9.15 -12.41
CA ILE A 255 -18.93 8.49 -13.20
C ILE A 255 -19.24 6.99 -13.25
N LYS A 256 -19.51 6.46 -14.45
CA LYS A 256 -19.94 5.08 -14.68
C LYS A 256 -18.88 4.22 -15.36
N THR A 257 -17.93 4.87 -16.03
CA THR A 257 -16.85 4.22 -16.75
C THR A 257 -15.50 4.89 -16.46
N PRO A 258 -14.37 4.17 -16.60
CA PRO A 258 -13.04 4.74 -16.38
C PRO A 258 -12.76 5.99 -17.23
N ASP A 259 -13.22 6.01 -18.48
CA ASP A 259 -12.95 7.11 -19.43
C ASP A 259 -13.65 8.42 -19.06
N GLU A 260 -14.69 8.38 -18.24
CA GLU A 260 -15.37 9.56 -17.72
C GLU A 260 -14.56 10.27 -16.61
N LEU A 261 -13.56 9.58 -16.03
CA LEU A 261 -12.79 10.09 -14.89
C LEU A 261 -11.69 11.05 -15.37
N VAL A 262 -11.82 12.32 -14.97
CA VAL A 262 -10.86 13.39 -15.26
C VAL A 262 -10.37 13.99 -13.95
N LEU A 263 -9.06 13.90 -13.67
CA LEU A 263 -8.44 14.54 -12.51
C LEU A 263 -8.56 16.06 -12.60
N LEU A 264 -8.88 16.70 -11.47
CA LEU A 264 -8.83 18.16 -11.39
C LEU A 264 -7.38 18.66 -11.46
N PRO A 265 -7.14 19.86 -12.01
CA PRO A 265 -5.79 20.41 -12.13
C PRO A 265 -5.06 20.50 -10.78
N GLY A 266 -3.81 20.03 -10.75
CA GLY A 266 -2.94 20.10 -9.58
C GLY A 266 -3.19 19.05 -8.49
N VAL A 267 -4.17 18.15 -8.66
CA VAL A 267 -4.49 17.12 -7.65
C VAL A 267 -3.33 16.16 -7.41
N GLY A 268 -2.70 15.63 -8.47
CA GLY A 268 -1.58 14.70 -8.36
C GLY A 268 -0.42 15.29 -7.55
N PRO A 269 0.18 16.43 -7.97
CA PRO A 269 1.27 17.06 -7.21
C PRO A 269 0.90 17.43 -5.78
N ALA A 270 -0.35 17.87 -5.53
CA ALA A 270 -0.82 18.19 -4.19
C ALA A 270 -0.92 16.95 -3.29
N LEU A 271 -1.42 15.83 -3.80
CA LEU A 271 -1.43 14.57 -3.07
C LEU A 271 -0.03 14.02 -2.82
N ALA A 272 0.87 14.08 -3.81
CA ALA A 272 2.27 13.68 -3.64
C ALA A 272 2.95 14.45 -2.49
N LYS A 273 2.65 15.75 -2.36
CA LYS A 273 3.10 16.58 -1.24
C LYS A 273 2.54 16.10 0.11
N LEU A 274 1.28 15.69 0.17
CA LEU A 274 0.71 15.07 1.38
C LEU A 274 1.36 13.71 1.70
N ASN A 275 1.59 12.86 0.69
CA ASN A 275 2.25 11.55 0.84
C ASN A 275 3.69 11.68 1.37
N ALA A 276 4.38 12.76 0.98
CA ALA A 276 5.71 13.09 1.51
C ALA A 276 5.67 13.48 3.00
N GLY A 277 4.54 14.01 3.48
CA GLY A 277 4.37 14.47 4.86
C GLY A 277 4.03 13.38 5.88
N LYS A 278 3.40 13.81 6.98
CA LYS A 278 3.00 12.99 8.13
C LYS A 278 1.62 12.35 7.99
N TYR A 279 0.84 12.70 6.97
CA TYR A 279 -0.54 12.27 6.85
C TYR A 279 -0.69 10.97 6.06
N ARG A 280 -1.71 10.17 6.38
CA ARG A 280 -2.30 9.21 5.43
C ARG A 280 -3.32 9.92 4.56
N THR A 281 -3.40 9.58 3.29
CA THR A 281 -4.36 10.10 2.32
C THR A 281 -5.42 9.05 2.05
N VAL A 282 -6.67 9.32 2.40
CA VAL A 282 -7.73 8.31 2.39
C VAL A 282 -8.92 8.83 1.60
N LEU A 283 -9.28 8.12 0.53
CA LEU A 283 -10.49 8.44 -0.22
C LEU A 283 -11.71 7.89 0.51
N VAL A 284 -12.71 8.74 0.73
CA VAL A 284 -14.01 8.38 1.32
C VAL A 284 -15.14 8.94 0.46
N THR A 285 -15.86 8.07 -0.26
CA THR A 285 -16.81 8.52 -1.27
C THR A 285 -18.16 7.77 -1.27
N ASN A 286 -19.24 8.47 -1.60
CA ASN A 286 -20.55 7.85 -1.83
C ASN A 286 -20.63 7.42 -3.30
N GLN A 287 -20.79 6.12 -3.57
CA GLN A 287 -20.84 5.55 -4.93
C GLN A 287 -22.20 4.90 -5.22
N PRO A 288 -23.28 5.70 -5.31
CA PRO A 288 -24.63 5.18 -5.51
C PRO A 288 -24.86 4.55 -6.89
N VAL A 289 -23.95 4.75 -7.84
CA VAL A 289 -23.95 4.13 -9.16
C VAL A 289 -24.06 2.61 -9.09
N VAL A 290 -23.51 1.98 -8.04
CA VAL A 290 -23.63 0.53 -7.80
C VAL A 290 -25.06 0.17 -7.41
N ALA A 291 -25.63 0.80 -6.38
CA ALA A 291 -27.02 0.58 -5.97
C ALA A 291 -28.04 0.92 -7.06
N ARG A 292 -27.74 1.91 -7.93
CA ARG A 292 -28.59 2.28 -9.07
C ARG A 292 -28.48 1.31 -10.25
N GLY A 293 -27.57 0.34 -10.20
CA GLY A 293 -27.34 -0.61 -11.30
C GLY A 293 -26.65 0.01 -12.51
N GLU A 294 -26.08 1.21 -12.36
CA GLU A 294 -25.38 1.94 -13.43
C GLU A 294 -23.97 1.38 -13.66
N CYS A 295 -23.37 0.79 -12.62
CA CYS A 295 -22.19 -0.08 -12.73
C CYS A 295 -22.25 -1.20 -11.69
N ASP A 296 -21.39 -2.22 -11.83
CA ASP A 296 -21.16 -3.23 -10.79
C ASP A 296 -19.85 -2.94 -10.02
N GLU A 297 -19.58 -3.70 -8.97
CA GLU A 297 -18.35 -3.52 -8.15
C GLU A 297 -17.08 -3.70 -8.98
N ARG A 298 -17.09 -4.58 -9.98
CA ARG A 298 -15.97 -4.76 -10.91
C ARG A 298 -15.76 -3.53 -11.78
N GLY A 299 -16.84 -2.92 -12.26
CA GLY A 299 -16.83 -1.65 -12.98
C GLY A 299 -16.30 -0.51 -12.12
N LEU A 300 -16.78 -0.40 -10.88
CA LEU A 300 -16.28 0.59 -9.92
C LEU A 300 -14.79 0.39 -9.61
N LYS A 301 -14.34 -0.87 -9.46
CA LYS A 301 -12.93 -1.19 -9.29
C LYS A 301 -12.08 -0.71 -10.48
N LYS A 302 -12.56 -0.86 -11.72
CA LYS A 302 -11.85 -0.30 -12.90
C LYS A 302 -11.77 1.22 -12.86
N ILE A 303 -12.82 1.90 -12.41
CA ILE A 303 -12.80 3.36 -12.22
C ILE A 303 -11.77 3.76 -11.16
N HIS A 304 -11.68 3.02 -10.05
CA HIS A 304 -10.66 3.27 -9.03
C HIS A 304 -9.25 2.97 -9.53
N ASN A 305 -9.03 1.89 -10.29
CA ASN A 305 -7.73 1.62 -10.90
C ASN A 305 -7.29 2.77 -11.84
N ARG A 306 -8.24 3.35 -12.59
CA ARG A 306 -7.98 4.53 -13.42
C ARG A 306 -7.55 5.73 -12.59
N LEU A 307 -8.27 6.01 -11.49
CA LEU A 307 -7.90 7.06 -10.55
C LEU A 307 -6.49 6.84 -10.01
N GLU A 308 -6.19 5.66 -9.50
CA GLU A 308 -4.87 5.32 -8.96
C GLU A 308 -3.76 5.41 -10.00
N SER A 309 -4.02 4.98 -11.24
CA SER A 309 -3.06 5.09 -12.35
C SER A 309 -2.78 6.54 -12.72
N LEU A 310 -3.81 7.40 -12.78
CA LEU A 310 -3.64 8.82 -13.03
C LEU A 310 -2.87 9.53 -11.91
N LEU A 311 -3.16 9.22 -10.65
CA LEU A 311 -2.42 9.75 -9.50
C LEU A 311 -0.97 9.29 -9.50
N GLY A 312 -0.74 8.00 -9.81
CA GLY A 312 0.60 7.43 -9.89
C GLY A 312 1.49 8.11 -10.93
N ALA A 313 0.91 8.72 -11.97
CA ALA A 313 1.67 9.44 -13.00
C ALA A 313 2.38 10.68 -12.45
N ASP A 314 1.83 11.28 -11.38
CA ASP A 314 2.40 12.40 -10.66
C ASP A 314 3.14 11.97 -9.37
N GLY A 315 3.38 10.67 -9.18
CA GLY A 315 3.98 10.12 -7.97
C GLY A 315 3.08 10.24 -6.73
N ALA A 316 1.77 10.34 -6.92
CA ALA A 316 0.78 10.41 -5.86
C ALA A 316 0.08 9.07 -5.67
N TYR A 317 -0.40 8.83 -4.45
CA TYR A 317 -1.21 7.66 -4.13
C TYR A 317 -2.18 7.95 -3.00
N LEU A 318 -3.16 7.06 -2.85
CA LEU A 318 -4.07 7.01 -1.72
C LEU A 318 -3.68 5.81 -0.87
N ASP A 319 -3.55 5.97 0.45
CA ASP A 319 -3.28 4.86 1.38
C ASP A 319 -4.42 3.84 1.39
N ALA A 320 -5.66 4.29 1.15
CA ALA A 320 -6.83 3.44 1.01
C ALA A 320 -8.00 4.17 0.32
N ILE A 321 -8.90 3.36 -0.26
CA ILE A 321 -10.17 3.82 -0.83
C ILE A 321 -11.32 3.15 -0.08
N TYR A 322 -12.16 3.95 0.56
CA TYR A 322 -13.40 3.52 1.19
C TYR A 322 -14.57 4.15 0.44
N TYR A 323 -15.55 3.32 0.08
CA TYR A 323 -16.73 3.81 -0.62
C TYR A 323 -18.00 3.18 -0.07
N CYS A 324 -19.10 3.91 -0.21
CA CYS A 324 -20.43 3.41 0.14
C CYS A 324 -21.23 3.13 -1.13
N PRO A 325 -21.54 1.86 -1.46
CA PRO A 325 -22.27 1.51 -2.68
C PRO A 325 -23.78 1.74 -2.57
N HIS A 326 -24.29 2.06 -1.36
CA HIS A 326 -25.71 2.09 -1.02
C HIS A 326 -26.43 3.40 -1.38
N HIS A 327 -27.75 3.31 -1.50
CA HIS A 327 -28.63 4.46 -1.67
C HIS A 327 -29.97 4.26 -0.93
N PRO A 328 -30.45 5.20 -0.10
CA PRO A 328 -31.68 5.00 0.66
C PRO A 328 -32.94 4.97 -0.22
N ASP A 329 -32.98 5.80 -1.26
CA ASP A 329 -34.16 5.89 -2.13
C ASP A 329 -34.22 4.74 -3.15
N LYS A 330 -35.46 4.32 -3.44
CA LYS A 330 -35.83 3.25 -4.39
C LYS A 330 -36.51 3.83 -5.64
N GLY A 331 -36.70 3.00 -6.66
CA GLY A 331 -37.42 3.35 -7.89
C GLY A 331 -36.54 3.77 -9.06
N PHE A 332 -35.23 3.47 -9.01
CA PHE A 332 -34.33 3.70 -10.13
C PHE A 332 -34.38 2.52 -11.12
N PRO A 333 -34.38 2.77 -12.44
CA PRO A 333 -34.32 1.70 -13.42
C PRO A 333 -33.05 0.85 -13.27
N GLY A 334 -33.19 -0.47 -13.18
CA GLY A 334 -32.06 -1.39 -13.05
C GLY A 334 -31.43 -1.44 -11.65
N GLU A 335 -32.06 -0.85 -10.64
CA GLU A 335 -31.52 -0.81 -9.30
C GLU A 335 -31.29 -2.20 -8.69
N ARG A 336 -30.34 -2.26 -7.76
CA ARG A 336 -30.02 -3.43 -6.94
C ARG A 336 -30.75 -3.32 -5.60
N PRO A 337 -31.90 -3.97 -5.40
CA PRO A 337 -32.75 -3.75 -4.23
C PRO A 337 -32.05 -4.02 -2.90
N GLU A 338 -31.09 -4.95 -2.89
CA GLU A 338 -30.27 -5.31 -1.73
C GLU A 338 -29.35 -4.16 -1.27
N LEU A 339 -29.00 -3.23 -2.15
CA LEU A 339 -28.19 -2.05 -1.81
C LEU A 339 -29.05 -0.81 -1.50
N LYS A 340 -30.38 -0.95 -1.51
CA LYS A 340 -31.34 0.13 -1.25
C LYS A 340 -31.72 0.25 0.22
N ILE A 341 -30.74 0.64 1.02
CA ILE A 341 -30.83 0.69 2.49
C ILE A 341 -30.33 2.03 3.04
N ASP A 342 -30.82 2.39 4.21
CA ASP A 342 -30.20 3.42 5.05
C ASP A 342 -29.05 2.78 5.85
N CYS A 343 -27.83 2.89 5.32
CA CYS A 343 -26.64 2.31 5.93
C CYS A 343 -25.87 3.34 6.75
N GLU A 344 -24.91 2.88 7.56
CA GLU A 344 -24.03 3.75 8.35
C GLU A 344 -22.81 4.28 7.56
N CYS A 345 -22.52 3.70 6.38
CA CYS A 345 -21.39 4.16 5.56
C CYS A 345 -21.66 5.43 4.78
N ARG A 346 -22.91 5.73 4.43
CA ARG A 346 -23.20 6.80 3.48
C ARG A 346 -22.99 8.14 4.16
N LYS A 347 -22.06 8.95 3.64
CA LYS A 347 -21.89 10.34 4.08
C LYS A 347 -23.24 11.07 3.95
N PRO A 348 -23.70 11.80 4.99
CA PRO A 348 -22.91 12.39 6.06
C PRO A 348 -22.75 11.55 7.34
N LYS A 349 -23.08 10.26 7.33
CA LYS A 349 -22.71 9.36 8.43
C LYS A 349 -21.21 9.06 8.39
N THR A 350 -20.63 8.67 9.51
CA THR A 350 -19.17 8.58 9.70
C THR A 350 -18.59 7.19 9.44
N GLY A 351 -19.41 6.20 9.06
CA GLY A 351 -18.99 4.80 9.00
C GLY A 351 -17.76 4.52 8.14
N LEU A 352 -17.57 5.23 7.03
CA LEU A 352 -16.34 5.09 6.21
C LEU A 352 -15.09 5.62 6.94
N LEU A 353 -15.21 6.76 7.64
CA LEU A 353 -14.09 7.34 8.40
C LEU A 353 -13.74 6.45 9.60
N GLU A 354 -14.74 5.94 10.33
CA GLU A 354 -14.52 5.06 11.49
C GLU A 354 -13.90 3.71 11.09
N ARG A 355 -14.30 3.18 9.92
CA ARG A 355 -13.66 1.99 9.35
C ARG A 355 -12.19 2.27 9.05
N ALA A 356 -11.90 3.37 8.34
CA ALA A 356 -10.54 3.78 8.05
C ALA A 356 -9.71 4.02 9.32
N LYS A 357 -10.31 4.61 10.35
CA LYS A 357 -9.69 4.83 11.67
C LYS A 357 -9.15 3.54 12.27
N THR A 358 -9.99 2.51 12.25
CA THR A 358 -9.71 1.22 12.86
C THR A 358 -8.67 0.47 12.05
N GLU A 359 -8.88 0.34 10.73
CA GLU A 359 -8.02 -0.46 9.86
C GLU A 359 -6.62 0.14 9.70
N LEU A 360 -6.53 1.47 9.64
CA LEU A 360 -5.28 2.21 9.42
C LEU A 360 -4.69 2.78 10.71
N ASN A 361 -5.33 2.66 11.88
CA ASN A 361 -4.93 3.34 13.13
C ASN A 361 -4.74 4.86 12.95
N ILE A 362 -5.85 5.58 12.71
CA ILE A 362 -5.82 7.02 12.41
C ILE A 362 -6.06 7.87 13.66
N ASP A 363 -5.26 8.93 13.80
CA ASP A 363 -5.43 9.98 14.81
C ASP A 363 -6.48 11.03 14.37
N PHE A 364 -7.74 10.82 14.75
CA PHE A 364 -8.86 11.70 14.39
C PHE A 364 -8.68 13.18 14.82
N PRO A 365 -8.31 13.50 16.07
CA PRO A 365 -8.09 14.89 16.50
C PRO A 365 -7.17 15.72 15.61
N ASN A 366 -6.19 15.08 14.98
CA ASN A 366 -5.23 15.74 14.07
C ASN A 366 -5.51 15.45 12.59
N SER A 367 -6.68 14.88 12.27
CA SER A 367 -7.12 14.55 10.92
C SER A 367 -8.04 15.61 10.31
N TRP A 368 -8.18 15.53 9.00
CA TRP A 368 -8.94 16.47 8.19
C TRP A 368 -9.88 15.72 7.24
N MET A 369 -10.96 16.37 6.82
CA MET A 369 -11.83 15.96 5.71
C MET A 369 -11.88 17.10 4.69
N MET A 370 -11.51 16.79 3.45
CA MET A 370 -11.61 17.67 2.28
C MET A 370 -12.75 17.19 1.39
N GLY A 371 -13.64 18.08 1.00
CA GLY A 371 -14.73 17.77 0.08
C GLY A 371 -15.35 19.03 -0.51
N ASP A 372 -16.17 18.87 -1.53
CA ASP A 372 -16.79 19.96 -2.28
C ASP A 372 -18.22 20.26 -1.79
N SER A 373 -18.79 19.42 -0.93
CA SER A 373 -20.21 19.45 -0.57
C SER A 373 -20.47 19.77 0.91
N THR A 374 -21.66 20.28 1.23
CA THR A 374 -22.10 20.41 2.64
C THR A 374 -22.21 19.06 3.34
N THR A 375 -22.35 17.97 2.58
CA THR A 375 -22.35 16.60 3.10
C THR A 375 -20.97 16.22 3.68
N ASP A 376 -19.88 16.61 3.04
CA ASP A 376 -18.52 16.34 3.52
C ASP A 376 -18.21 17.11 4.79
N VAL A 377 -18.60 18.39 4.83
CA VAL A 377 -18.47 19.24 6.02
C VAL A 377 -19.27 18.64 7.19
N MET A 378 -20.51 18.20 6.95
CA MET A 378 -21.31 17.54 7.99
C MET A 378 -20.69 16.22 8.46
N THR A 379 -20.07 15.45 7.55
CA THR A 379 -19.34 14.23 7.88
C THR A 379 -18.18 14.53 8.82
N ALA A 380 -17.40 15.57 8.49
CA ALA A 380 -16.24 16.00 9.26
C ALA A 380 -16.62 16.39 10.69
N GLN A 381 -17.65 17.24 10.82
CA GLN A 381 -18.18 17.70 12.11
C GLN A 381 -18.66 16.53 12.99
N ARG A 382 -19.37 15.56 12.39
CA ARG A 382 -19.84 14.36 13.11
C ARG A 382 -18.70 13.45 13.55
N ALA A 383 -17.64 13.34 12.75
CA ALA A 383 -16.47 12.54 13.07
C ALA A 383 -15.50 13.26 14.03
N GLY A 384 -15.67 14.57 14.26
CA GLY A 384 -14.75 15.37 15.06
C GLY A 384 -13.39 15.62 14.37
N VAL A 385 -13.35 15.62 13.04
CA VAL A 385 -12.16 15.96 12.25
C VAL A 385 -12.34 17.35 11.63
N LYS A 386 -11.23 18.04 11.35
CA LYS A 386 -11.29 19.39 10.76
C LYS A 386 -11.81 19.34 9.32
N SER A 387 -12.66 20.28 8.94
CA SER A 387 -13.24 20.37 7.60
C SER A 387 -12.55 21.42 6.72
N ILE A 388 -12.28 21.05 5.46
CA ILE A 388 -11.92 22.02 4.43
C ILE A 388 -12.90 21.84 3.27
N LEU A 389 -13.71 22.86 3.01
CA LEU A 389 -14.58 22.93 1.85
C LEU A 389 -13.78 23.47 0.66
N VAL A 390 -13.73 22.72 -0.44
CA VAL A 390 -13.12 23.19 -1.69
C VAL A 390 -14.15 23.88 -2.59
N GLY A 391 -13.71 24.89 -3.35
CA GLY A 391 -14.56 25.67 -4.25
C GLY A 391 -14.85 25.02 -5.61
N THR A 392 -14.24 23.87 -5.89
CA THR A 392 -14.54 23.01 -7.04
C THR A 392 -15.86 22.26 -6.86
N GLY A 393 -16.37 21.58 -7.90
CA GLY A 393 -17.63 20.83 -7.82
C GLY A 393 -18.82 21.67 -7.36
N HIS A 394 -19.53 21.20 -6.33
CA HIS A 394 -20.64 21.91 -5.70
C HIS A 394 -20.21 23.18 -4.97
N GLY A 395 -19.00 23.24 -4.42
CA GLY A 395 -18.50 24.38 -3.64
C GLY A 395 -19.42 24.78 -2.49
N GLY A 396 -19.99 23.80 -1.79
CA GLY A 396 -20.94 23.99 -0.68
C GLY A 396 -22.35 24.44 -1.08
N ARG A 397 -22.67 24.46 -2.39
CA ARG A 397 -23.97 24.89 -2.91
C ARG A 397 -24.94 23.74 -3.22
N ASP A 398 -24.69 22.56 -2.66
CA ASP A 398 -25.53 21.37 -2.86
C ASP A 398 -26.86 21.43 -2.07
N GLY A 399 -27.00 22.38 -1.14
CA GLY A 399 -28.26 22.68 -0.45
C GLY A 399 -28.77 21.58 0.50
N LYS A 400 -27.94 20.57 0.80
CA LYS A 400 -28.34 19.42 1.62
C LYS A 400 -28.27 19.69 3.13
N TRP A 401 -27.28 20.47 3.57
CA TRP A 401 -27.06 20.75 4.99
C TRP A 401 -26.72 22.23 5.22
N GLN A 402 -27.22 22.78 6.33
CA GLN A 402 -26.80 24.10 6.81
C GLN A 402 -25.62 23.92 7.77
N VAL A 403 -24.41 24.07 7.24
CA VAL A 403 -23.16 23.84 7.97
C VAL A 403 -22.14 24.92 7.66
N LYS A 404 -21.21 25.15 8.58
CA LYS A 404 -20.06 26.04 8.39
C LYS A 404 -18.77 25.21 8.43
N PRO A 405 -17.95 25.21 7.37
CA PRO A 405 -16.65 24.54 7.40
C PRO A 405 -15.66 25.29 8.30
N ASP A 406 -14.62 24.61 8.77
CA ASP A 406 -13.53 25.23 9.52
C ASP A 406 -12.69 26.12 8.60
N PHE A 407 -12.50 25.68 7.36
CA PHE A 407 -11.77 26.40 6.33
C PHE A 407 -12.41 26.23 4.95
N GLU A 408 -12.23 27.24 4.10
CA GLU A 408 -12.61 27.21 2.69
C GLU A 408 -11.40 27.48 1.82
N ARG A 409 -11.24 26.75 0.73
CA ARG A 409 -10.15 26.95 -0.25
C ARG A 409 -10.65 26.80 -1.68
N PRO A 410 -10.08 27.51 -2.66
CA PRO A 410 -10.55 27.41 -4.05
C PRO A 410 -10.43 26.01 -4.66
N SER A 411 -9.44 25.22 -4.24
CA SER A 411 -9.14 23.88 -4.78
C SER A 411 -8.44 23.00 -3.74
N LEU A 412 -8.29 21.71 -4.07
CA LEU A 412 -7.51 20.77 -3.26
C LEU A 412 -6.04 21.21 -3.11
N ALA A 413 -5.41 21.71 -4.18
CA ALA A 413 -4.03 22.19 -4.11
C ALA A 413 -3.86 23.32 -3.07
N GLU A 414 -4.77 24.29 -3.05
CA GLU A 414 -4.78 25.38 -2.06
C GLU A 414 -5.10 24.89 -0.64
N ALA A 415 -5.91 23.83 -0.51
CA ALA A 415 -6.15 23.14 0.76
C ALA A 415 -4.89 22.47 1.30
N VAL A 416 -4.10 21.82 0.43
CA VAL A 416 -2.81 21.23 0.81
C VAL A 416 -1.80 22.29 1.25
N GLU A 417 -1.76 23.46 0.60
CA GLU A 417 -0.90 24.57 1.04
C GLU A 417 -1.27 25.09 2.43
N LEU A 418 -2.56 25.10 2.78
CA LEU A 418 -3.00 25.40 4.14
C LEU A 418 -2.46 24.35 5.12
N ILE A 419 -2.70 23.06 4.86
CA ILE A 419 -2.31 21.97 5.76
C ILE A 419 -0.80 21.89 5.95
N SER A 420 -0.02 22.21 4.93
CA SER A 420 1.45 22.18 5.00
C SER A 420 2.04 23.18 6.01
N ARG A 421 1.23 24.11 6.52
CA ARG A 421 1.60 25.08 7.57
C ARG A 421 1.25 24.63 8.99
N TRP A 422 0.66 23.44 9.15
CA TRP A 422 0.26 22.80 10.42
C TRP A 422 1.08 21.54 10.71
#